data_AF-A0A969MUY5-F1
#
_entry.id   AF-A0A969MUY5-F1
#
_cell.length_a   1.000
_cell.length_b   1.000
_cell.length_c   1.000
_cell.angle_alpha   90.00
_cell.angle_beta   90.00
_cell.angle_gamma   90.00
#
_symmetry.space_group_name_H-M   'P 1'
#
loop_
_entity.id
_entity.type
_entity.pdbx_description
1 polymer ?
#
loop_
_entity_poly.entity_id
_entity_poly.type
_entity_poly.pdbx_seq_one_letter_code
_entity_poly.pdbx_strand_id
1 'polypeptide(L)' 'MFCGNPQQINRLKRDIRQVAVNYCNQAKASIESNALTVTRFNQITESLQANPANPDLQKRVQAELSRLQSSSI' A
#
# COMPACT_ATOMS: atom_id res chain seq x y z
N MET A 1 -2.15 -6.82 0.31
CA MET A 1 -2.07 -6.06 -0.98
C MET A 1 -1.72 -7.00 -2.13
N PHE A 2 -2.39 -6.88 -3.28
CA PHE A 2 -2.13 -7.70 -4.49
C PHE A 2 -0.64 -7.71 -4.91
N CYS A 3 0.04 -6.57 -4.85
CA CYS A 3 1.45 -6.41 -5.23
C CYS A 3 2.46 -7.18 -4.37
N GLY A 4 2.08 -7.61 -3.16
CA GLY A 4 2.93 -8.40 -2.28
C GLY A 4 2.91 -9.90 -2.57
N ASN A 5 2.14 -10.36 -3.55
CA ASN A 5 1.93 -11.78 -3.83
C ASN A 5 2.33 -12.15 -5.28
N PRO A 6 3.59 -12.57 -5.52
CA PRO A 6 4.07 -12.95 -6.85
C PRO A 6 3.27 -14.09 -7.48
N GLN A 7 2.71 -15.00 -6.68
CA GLN A 7 1.89 -16.11 -7.18
C GLN A 7 0.58 -15.60 -7.79
N GLN A 8 -0.05 -14.57 -7.19
CA GLN A 8 -1.26 -13.97 -7.77
C GLN A 8 -0.95 -13.22 -9.07
N ILE A 9 0.18 -12.52 -9.14
CA ILE A 9 0.64 -11.87 -10.38
C ILE A 9 0.90 -12.91 -11.48
N ASN A 10 1.51 -14.04 -11.13
CA ASN A 10 1.83 -15.10 -12.07
C ASN A 10 0.60 -15.83 -12.62
N ARG A 11 -0.54 -15.81 -11.92
CA ARG A 11 -1.81 -16.38 -12.39
C ARG A 11 -2.50 -15.53 -13.46
N LEU A 12 -2.09 -14.27 -13.64
CA LEU A 12 -2.62 -13.41 -14.68
C LEU A 12 -2.18 -13.88 -16.07
N LYS A 13 -3.02 -13.59 -17.07
CA LYS A 13 -2.64 -13.69 -18.49
C LYS A 13 -1.39 -12.83 -18.74
N ARG A 14 -0.57 -13.25 -19.70
CA ARG A 14 0.79 -12.70 -19.90
C ARG A 14 0.81 -11.19 -20.18
N ASP A 15 -0.14 -10.73 -20.97
CA ASP A 15 -0.39 -9.32 -21.29
C ASP A 15 -0.79 -8.51 -20.05
N ILE A 16 -1.68 -9.05 -19.23
CA ILE A 16 -2.13 -8.40 -17.98
C ILE A 16 -1.03 -8.40 -16.91
N ARG A 17 -0.15 -9.42 -16.90
CA ARG A 17 0.97 -9.51 -15.96
C ARG A 17 1.90 -8.29 -16.08
N GLN A 18 2.18 -7.84 -17.30
CA GLN A 18 3.07 -6.69 -17.49
C GLN A 18 2.47 -5.41 -16.91
N VAL A 19 1.16 -5.20 -17.11
CA VAL A 19 0.43 -4.07 -16.53
C VAL A 19 0.46 -4.13 -15.00
N ALA A 20 0.22 -5.31 -14.42
CA ALA A 20 0.28 -5.53 -12.99
C ALA A 20 1.68 -5.25 -12.40
N VAL A 21 2.74 -5.75 -13.05
CA VAL A 21 4.13 -5.49 -12.63
C VAL A 21 4.45 -4.00 -12.66
N ASN A 22 4.09 -3.31 -13.75
CA ASN A 22 4.34 -1.88 -13.88
C ASN A 22 3.61 -1.06 -12.81
N TYR A 23 2.34 -1.39 -12.56
CA TYR A 23 1.55 -0.77 -11.49
C TYR A 23 2.18 -1.00 -10.11
N CYS A 24 2.57 -2.24 -9.81
CA CYS A 24 3.16 -2.58 -8.51
C CYS A 24 4.53 -1.93 -8.29
N ASN A 25 5.32 -1.74 -9.35
CA ASN A 25 6.57 -1.00 -9.28
C ASN A 25 6.34 0.49 -8.97
N GLN A 26 5.33 1.11 -9.61
CA GLN A 26 4.95 2.50 -9.31
C GLN A 26 4.46 2.65 -7.86
N ALA A 27 3.60 1.74 -7.40
CA ALA A 27 3.13 1.74 -6.02
C ALA A 27 4.28 1.59 -5.01
N LYS A 28 5.23 0.69 -5.30
CA LYS A 28 6.43 0.49 -4.47
C LYS A 28 7.28 1.76 -4.39
N ALA A 29 7.54 2.42 -5.52
CA ALA A 29 8.30 3.67 -5.55
C ALA A 29 7.65 4.77 -4.70
N SER A 30 6.32 4.91 -4.76
CA SER A 30 5.59 5.88 -3.94
C SER A 30 5.62 5.56 -2.44
N ILE A 31 5.61 4.28 -2.07
CA ILE A 31 5.75 3.85 -0.66
C ILE A 31 7.16 4.22 -0.16
N GLU A 32 8.18 3.90 -0.94
CA GLU A 32 9.58 4.12 -0.59
C GLU A 32 9.93 5.62 -0.55
N SER A 33 9.34 6.45 -1.42
CA SER A 33 9.53 7.91 -1.38
C SER A 33 9.00 8.56 -0.10
N ASN A 34 8.09 7.89 0.61
CA ASN A 34 7.54 8.32 1.90
C ASN A 34 8.26 7.65 3.09
N ALA A 35 9.47 7.13 2.88
CA ALA A 35 10.29 6.44 3.88
C ALA A 35 9.60 5.22 4.53
N LEU A 36 8.66 4.60 3.82
CA LEU A 36 8.04 3.35 4.22
C LEU A 36 8.62 2.19 3.42
N THR A 37 8.63 1.00 4.00
CA THR A 37 8.87 -0.25 3.26
C THR A 37 7.53 -0.84 2.83
N VAL A 38 7.51 -1.62 1.73
CA VAL A 38 6.31 -2.35 1.29
C VAL A 38 5.77 -3.26 2.40
N THR A 39 6.65 -3.93 3.15
CA THR A 39 6.27 -4.77 4.29
C THR A 39 5.58 -3.95 5.38
N ARG A 40 6.14 -2.79 5.74
CA ARG A 40 5.56 -1.92 6.77
C ARG A 40 4.21 -1.37 6.33
N PHE A 41 4.11 -0.94 5.07
CA PHE A 41 2.86 -0.48 4.48
C PHE A 41 1.79 -1.58 4.54
N ASN A 42 2.12 -2.81 4.12
CA ASN A 42 1.21 -3.94 4.15
C ASN A 42 0.70 -4.23 5.57
N GLN A 43 1.59 -4.27 6.57
CA GLN A 43 1.22 -4.46 7.98
C GLN A 43 0.21 -3.40 8.46
N ILE A 44 0.44 -2.13 8.11
CA ILE A 44 -0.48 -1.04 8.47
C ILE A 44 -1.84 -1.27 7.81
N THR A 45 -1.88 -1.57 6.50
CA THR A 45 -3.14 -1.81 5.79
C THR A 45 -3.90 -3.04 6.29
N GLU A 46 -3.23 -4.13 6.61
CA GLU A 46 -3.84 -5.33 7.18
C GLU A 46 -4.40 -5.04 8.59
N SER A 47 -3.64 -4.30 9.41
CA SER A 47 -4.09 -3.90 10.75
C SER A 47 -5.29 -2.95 10.72
N LEU A 48 -5.41 -2.12 9.68
CA LEU A 48 -6.59 -1.26 9.45
C LEU A 48 -7.81 -2.06 8.95
N GLN A 49 -7.61 -3.11 8.16
CA GLN A 49 -8.69 -3.95 7.64
C GLN A 49 -9.30 -4.85 8.71
N ALA A 50 -8.54 -5.22 9.74
CA ALA A 50 -9.02 -5.96 10.90
C ALA A 50 -9.92 -5.14 11.86
N ASN A 51 -10.44 -3.99 11.42
CA ASN A 51 -11.29 -3.08 12.21
C ASN A 51 -12.59 -3.78 12.61
N PRO A 52 -12.75 -4.09 13.90
CA PRO A 52 -12.91 -3.08 14.96
C PRO A 52 -11.77 -3.00 15.99
N ALA A 53 -10.68 -3.76 15.86
CA ALA A 53 -9.71 -3.97 16.93
C ALA A 53 -8.65 -2.85 17.16
N ASN A 54 -8.58 -1.81 16.31
CA ASN A 54 -7.50 -0.81 16.38
C ASN A 54 -7.93 0.64 16.04
N PRO A 55 -8.84 1.25 16.82
CA PRO A 55 -9.31 2.61 16.59
C PRO A 55 -8.20 3.69 16.67
N ASP A 56 -7.17 3.47 17.51
CA ASP A 56 -6.06 4.42 17.63
C ASP A 56 -5.14 4.42 16.40
N LEU A 57 -4.96 3.25 15.77
CA LEU A 57 -4.22 3.16 14.51
C LEU A 57 -4.95 3.95 13.40
N GLN A 58 -6.28 3.83 13.35
CA GLN A 58 -7.10 4.56 12.39
C GLN A 58 -6.96 6.08 12.54
N LYS A 59 -7.02 6.59 13.77
CA LYS A 59 -6.82 8.03 14.05
C LYS A 59 -5.44 8.52 13.60
N ARG A 60 -4.39 7.75 13.90
CA ARG A 60 -3.01 8.09 13.50
C ARG A 60 -2.83 8.11 11.99
N VAL A 61 -3.36 7.11 11.29
CA VAL A 61 -3.32 7.05 9.83
C VAL A 61 -4.08 8.22 9.23
N GLN A 62 -5.25 8.57 9.75
CA GLN A 62 -6.01 9.74 9.29
C GLN A 62 -5.24 11.05 9.48
N ALA A 63 -4.58 11.23 10.63
CA ALA A 63 -3.78 12.43 10.89
C ALA A 63 -2.61 12.58 9.90
N GLU A 64 -1.89 11.48 9.61
CA GLU A 64 -0.79 11.50 8.63
C GLU A 64 -1.30 11.75 7.20
N LEU A 65 -2.44 11.18 6.82
CA LEU A 65 -3.07 11.46 5.52
C LEU A 65 -3.39 12.95 5.37
N SER A 66 -3.97 13.58 6.40
CA SER A 66 -4.22 15.02 6.42
C SER A 66 -2.92 15.82 6.30
N ARG A 67 -1.85 15.42 6.98
CA ARG A 67 -0.53 16.08 6.89
C ARG A 67 0.03 16.04 5.47
N LEU A 68 -0.04 14.88 4.82
CA LEU A 68 0.46 14.69 3.45
C LEU A 68 -0.35 15.51 2.43
N GLN A 69 -1.67 15.59 2.60
CA GLN A 69 -2.54 16.41 1.75
C GLN A 69 -2.23 17.90 1.90
N SER A 70 -1.99 18.39 3.12
CA SER A 70 -1.61 19.79 3.35
C SER A 70 -0.21 20.15 2.85
N SER A 71 0.68 19.15 2.69
CA SER A 71 2.05 19.34 2.18
C SER A 71 2.14 19.27 0.65
N SER A 72 1.02 18.99 -0.02
CA SER A 72 0.92 18.88 -1.49
C SER A 72 0.34 20.14 -2.15
N ILE A 73 0.21 21.24 -1.37
CA ILE A 73 -0.23 22.58 -1.78
C ILE A 73 0.96 23.52 -1.71
#